data_AF-A0A2T2RPS8-F1
#
_entry.id   AF-A0A2T2RPS8-F1
#
_cell.length_a   1.000
_cell.length_b   1.000
_cell.length_c   1.000
_cell.angle_alpha   90.00
_cell.angle_beta   90.00
_cell.angle_gamma   90.00
#
_symmetry.space_group_name_H-M   'P 1'
#
loop_
_entity.id
_entity.type
_entity.pdbx_description
1 polymer ?
#
loop_
_entity_poly.entity_id
_entity_poly.type
_entity_poly.pdbx_seq_one_letter_code
_entity_poly.pdbx_strand_id
1 'polypeptide(L)'
;MAGILLTSYLSSTPLTIAGIPPSIIFSAVQDKGVISAFVTGDSGALHDELKQMGVEEKMNDFYRNKIPDQQERDRYIHQRFYDHSGYVGTNYKTTPSGNLRRKEES
;
A
#
# COMPACT_ATOMS: atom_id res chain seq x y z
N MET A 1 26.96 16.63 39.29
CA MET A 1 27.02 15.84 38.05
C MET A 1 25.59 15.52 37.63
N ALA A 2 25.11 16.11 36.54
CA ALA A 2 23.77 15.83 36.01
C ALA A 2 23.94 14.89 34.81
N GLY A 3 23.69 13.60 35.02
CA GLY A 3 23.69 12.60 33.95
C GLY A 3 22.40 12.73 33.16
N ILE A 4 22.48 13.35 31.98
CA ILE A 4 21.39 13.31 31.00
C ILE A 4 21.45 11.94 30.34
N LEU A 5 20.55 11.04 30.73
CA LEU A 5 20.26 9.82 29.99
C LEU A 5 19.53 10.21 28.71
N LEU A 6 20.29 10.37 27.61
CA LEU A 6 19.74 10.42 26.25
C LEU A 6 19.24 9.01 25.90
N THR A 7 17.99 8.70 26.27
CA THR A 7 17.31 7.52 25.75
C THR A 7 17.02 7.74 24.28
N SER A 8 17.90 7.19 23.44
CA SER A 8 17.72 7.07 22.00
C SER A 8 16.40 6.34 21.73
N TYR A 9 15.37 7.08 21.34
CA TYR A 9 14.19 6.52 20.70
C TYR A 9 14.64 5.98 19.34
N LEU A 10 15.14 4.74 19.31
CA LEU A 10 15.13 3.91 18.12
C LEU A 10 13.67 3.68 17.77
N SER A 11 13.11 4.66 17.07
CA SER A 11 11.88 4.53 16.32
C SER A 11 12.22 3.55 15.22
N SER A 12 12.05 2.25 15.49
CA SER A 12 12.19 1.17 14.52
C SER A 12 11.18 1.44 13.42
N THR A 13 11.56 2.27 12.45
CA THR A 13 10.72 2.61 11.31
C THR A 13 10.56 1.28 10.59
N PRO A 14 9.36 0.69 10.56
CA PRO A 14 9.20 -0.62 9.98
C PRO A 14 9.66 -0.53 8.53
N LEU A 15 10.63 -1.38 8.18
CA LEU A 15 11.23 -1.40 6.85
C LEU A 15 10.12 -1.67 5.85
N THR A 16 9.95 -0.78 4.87
CA THR A 16 9.05 -0.97 3.73
C THR A 16 9.91 -1.03 2.47
N ILE A 17 9.49 -1.83 1.51
CA ILE A 17 10.05 -1.81 0.16
C ILE A 17 9.02 -1.06 -0.67
N ALA A 18 9.41 0.11 -1.17
CA ALA A 18 8.54 0.98 -1.96
C ALA A 18 7.22 1.37 -1.24
N GLY A 19 7.25 1.50 0.09
CA GLY A 19 6.06 1.81 0.88
C GLY A 19 5.13 0.61 1.11
N ILE A 20 5.52 -0.61 0.74
CA ILE A 20 4.79 -1.84 1.02
C ILE A 20 5.58 -2.69 2.04
N PRO A 21 4.96 -3.22 3.10
CA PRO A 21 5.59 -4.15 4.03
C PRO A 21 6.16 -5.39 3.30
N PRO A 22 7.39 -5.83 3.61
CA PRO A 22 8.01 -6.99 2.97
C PRO A 22 7.19 -8.27 3.10
N SER A 23 6.44 -8.44 4.20
CA SER A 23 5.54 -9.59 4.40
C SER A 23 4.46 -9.67 3.32
N ILE A 24 3.88 -8.53 2.93
CA ILE A 24 2.85 -8.45 1.89
C ILE A 24 3.45 -8.78 0.53
N ILE A 25 4.62 -8.21 0.21
CA ILE A 25 5.33 -8.50 -1.05
C ILE A 25 5.67 -10.00 -1.11
N PHE A 26 6.22 -10.56 -0.05
CA PHE A 26 6.60 -11.97 -0.01
C PHE A 26 5.41 -12.90 -0.20
N SER A 27 4.24 -12.57 0.36
CA SER A 27 3.01 -13.31 0.09
C SER A 27 2.58 -13.16 -1.37
N ALA A 28 2.61 -11.94 -1.92
CA ALA A 28 2.16 -11.65 -3.29
C ALA A 28 3.01 -12.38 -4.35
N VAL A 29 4.33 -12.44 -4.16
CA VAL A 29 5.24 -13.14 -5.10
C VAL A 29 5.23 -14.67 -4.97
N GLN A 30 4.55 -15.22 -3.97
CA GLN A 30 4.31 -16.66 -3.87
C GLN A 30 2.96 -17.07 -4.44
N ASP A 31 2.04 -16.12 -4.58
CA ASP A 31 0.74 -16.36 -5.17
C ASP A 31 0.83 -16.35 -6.70
N LYS A 32 0.52 -17.50 -7.31
CA LYS A 32 0.58 -17.66 -8.77
C LYS A 32 -0.48 -16.83 -9.49
N GLY A 33 -1.64 -16.62 -8.86
CA GLY A 33 -2.72 -15.79 -9.39
C GLY A 33 -2.27 -14.33 -9.47
N VAL A 34 -1.73 -13.80 -8.37
CA VAL A 34 -1.17 -12.43 -8.34
C VAL A 34 -0.07 -12.25 -9.37
N ILE A 35 0.91 -13.16 -9.43
CA ILE A 35 1.99 -13.04 -10.42
C ILE A 35 1.44 -13.09 -11.84
N SER A 36 0.53 -14.04 -12.12
CA SER A 36 -0.06 -14.17 -13.44
C SER A 36 -0.79 -12.89 -13.84
N ALA A 37 -1.67 -12.37 -12.98
CA ALA A 37 -2.43 -11.15 -13.24
C ALA A 37 -1.52 -9.92 -13.39
N PHE A 38 -0.46 -9.82 -12.58
CA PHE A 38 0.54 -8.77 -12.69
C PHE A 38 1.31 -8.82 -14.02
N VAL A 39 1.76 -10.01 -14.43
CA VAL A 39 2.55 -10.20 -15.66
C VAL A 39 1.68 -10.02 -16.91
N THR A 40 0.42 -10.45 -16.89
CA THR A 40 -0.51 -10.25 -18.02
C THR A 40 -1.06 -8.82 -18.09
N GLY A 41 -0.84 -8.00 -17.05
CA GLY A 41 -1.41 -6.66 -16.95
C GLY A 41 -2.92 -6.64 -16.70
N ASP A 42 -3.50 -7.77 -16.30
CA ASP A 42 -4.92 -7.87 -16.00
C ASP A 42 -5.22 -7.21 -14.65
N SER A 43 -5.56 -5.93 -14.71
CA SER A 43 -5.83 -5.12 -13.52
C SER A 43 -7.07 -5.60 -12.75
N GLY A 44 -8.03 -6.24 -13.42
CA GLY A 44 -9.22 -6.80 -12.77
C GLY A 44 -8.88 -8.06 -11.98
N ALA A 45 -8.17 -9.00 -12.61
CA ALA A 45 -7.68 -10.19 -11.91
C ALA A 45 -6.73 -9.81 -10.77
N LEU A 46 -5.85 -8.82 -10.96
CA LEU A 46 -4.93 -8.38 -9.92
C LEU A 46 -5.68 -7.76 -8.73
N HIS A 47 -6.76 -7.03 -8.97
CA HIS A 47 -7.65 -6.52 -7.92
C HIS A 47 -8.20 -7.65 -7.07
N ASP A 48 -8.79 -8.65 -7.72
CA ASP A 48 -9.48 -9.75 -7.05
C ASP A 48 -8.51 -10.60 -6.21
N GLU A 49 -7.33 -10.89 -6.75
CA GLU A 49 -6.29 -11.64 -6.03
C GLU A 49 -5.75 -10.87 -4.83
N LEU A 50 -5.41 -9.58 -4.99
CA LEU A 50 -4.94 -8.74 -3.87
C LEU A 50 -6.02 -8.58 -2.78
N LYS A 51 -7.29 -8.50 -3.20
CA LYS A 51 -8.45 -8.46 -2.29
C LYS A 51 -8.61 -9.78 -1.55
N GLN A 52 -8.54 -10.91 -2.23
CA GLN A 52 -8.62 -12.25 -1.62
C GLN A 52 -7.52 -12.47 -0.59
N MET A 53 -6.32 -11.93 -0.85
CA MET A 53 -5.19 -11.97 0.08
C MET A 53 -5.30 -11.00 1.28
N GLY A 54 -6.32 -10.13 1.30
CA GLY A 54 -6.51 -9.11 2.34
C GLY A 54 -5.38 -8.08 2.37
N VAL A 55 -4.77 -7.78 1.23
CA VAL A 55 -3.58 -6.91 1.14
C VAL A 55 -3.91 -5.47 1.56
N GLU A 56 -5.06 -4.95 1.15
CA GLU A 56 -5.52 -3.60 1.51
C GLU A 56 -5.74 -3.46 3.01
N GLU A 57 -6.38 -4.44 3.66
CA GLU A 57 -6.60 -4.46 5.11
C GLU A 57 -5.26 -4.50 5.88
N LYS A 58 -4.35 -5.38 5.48
CA LYS A 58 -3.00 -5.47 6.07
C LYS A 58 -2.23 -4.17 5.95
N MET A 59 -2.33 -3.49 4.81
CA MET A 59 -1.73 -2.17 4.60
C MET A 59 -2.40 -1.11 5.48
N ASN A 60 -3.73 -1.13 5.57
CA ASN A 60 -4.51 -0.21 6.39
C ASN A 60 -4.09 -0.30 7.86
N ASP A 61 -3.95 -1.51 8.39
CA ASP A 61 -3.50 -1.76 9.75
C ASP A 61 -2.05 -1.32 9.97
N PHE A 62 -1.15 -1.62 9.03
CA PHE A 62 0.24 -1.19 9.09
C PHE A 62 0.39 0.35 9.16
N TYR A 63 -0.42 1.07 8.38
CA TYR A 63 -0.37 2.53 8.29
C TYR A 63 -1.29 3.25 9.27
N ARG A 64 -2.17 2.55 10.01
CA ARG A 64 -3.19 3.16 10.88
C ARG A 64 -2.61 4.18 11.87
N ASN A 65 -1.46 3.86 12.47
CA ASN A 65 -0.80 4.74 13.45
C ASN A 65 0.05 5.84 12.81
N LYS A 66 0.33 5.75 11.50
CA LYS A 66 1.18 6.70 10.75
C LYS A 66 0.35 7.73 9.97
N ILE A 67 -0.79 7.30 9.43
CA ILE A 67 -1.73 8.11 8.67
C ILE A 67 -3.09 7.94 9.36
N PRO A 68 -3.44 8.78 10.35
CA PRO A 68 -4.65 8.58 11.15
C PRO A 68 -5.93 8.76 10.35
N ASP A 69 -5.95 9.74 9.43
CA ASP A 69 -7.09 9.97 8.55
C ASP A 69 -7.31 8.77 7.61
N GLN A 70 -8.49 8.18 7.69
CA GLN A 70 -8.81 6.97 6.93
C GLN A 70 -8.84 7.23 5.42
N GLN A 71 -9.30 8.41 5.00
CA GLN A 71 -9.43 8.74 3.59
C GLN A 71 -8.07 8.97 2.94
N GLU A 72 -7.17 9.67 3.64
CA GLU A 72 -5.79 9.87 3.26
C GLU A 72 -5.03 8.54 3.24
N ARG A 73 -5.23 7.69 4.25
CA ARG A 73 -4.59 6.38 4.33
C ARG A 73 -5.02 5.48 3.19
N ASP A 74 -6.32 5.42 2.91
CA ASP A 74 -6.87 4.68 1.78
C ASP A 74 -6.25 5.17 0.45
N ARG A 75 -6.30 6.48 0.19
CA ARG A 75 -5.69 7.07 -1.01
C ARG A 75 -4.20 6.77 -1.11
N TYR A 76 -3.47 6.85 -0.01
CA TYR A 76 -2.04 6.52 0.04
C TYR A 76 -1.77 5.07 -0.35
N ILE A 77 -2.55 4.12 0.18
CA ILE A 77 -2.41 2.69 -0.12
C ILE A 77 -2.68 2.42 -1.60
N HIS A 78 -3.81 2.94 -2.13
CA HIS A 78 -4.15 2.77 -3.54
C HIS A 78 -3.10 3.42 -4.45
N GLN A 79 -2.55 4.58 -4.09
CA GLN A 79 -1.45 5.21 -4.84
C GLN A 79 -0.22 4.31 -4.88
N ARG A 80 0.18 3.69 -3.76
CA ARG A 80 1.34 2.77 -3.73
C ARG A 80 1.13 1.56 -4.62
N PHE A 81 -0.07 1.00 -4.66
CA PHE A 81 -0.34 -0.10 -5.58
C PHE A 81 -0.29 0.37 -7.04
N TYR A 82 -0.84 1.53 -7.36
CA TYR A 82 -0.75 2.10 -8.70
C TYR A 82 0.69 2.34 -9.15
N ASP A 83 1.50 2.99 -8.31
CA ASP A 83 2.89 3.32 -8.62
C ASP A 83 3.74 2.09 -8.94
N HIS A 84 3.43 0.93 -8.35
CA HIS A 84 4.24 -0.28 -8.44
C HIS A 84 3.64 -1.39 -9.30
N SER A 85 2.36 -1.31 -9.66
CA SER A 85 1.69 -2.33 -10.47
C SER A 85 0.81 -1.80 -11.59
N GLY A 86 0.60 -0.49 -11.68
CA GLY A 86 -0.37 0.11 -12.59
C GLY A 86 -1.82 -0.13 -12.20
N TYR A 87 -2.08 -0.85 -11.10
CA TYR A 87 -3.41 -1.11 -10.56
C TYR A 87 -4.13 0.18 -10.16
N VAL A 88 -5.35 0.36 -10.67
CA VAL A 88 -6.23 1.46 -10.27
C VAL A 88 -7.42 0.87 -9.52
N GLY A 89 -7.56 1.22 -8.24
CA GLY A 89 -8.71 0.79 -7.45
C GLY A 89 -10.04 1.24 -8.06
N THR A 90 -11.08 0.45 -7.85
CA THR A 90 -12.41 0.64 -8.49
C THR A 90 -13.03 2.02 -8.21
N ASN A 91 -12.74 2.60 -7.04
CA ASN A 91 -13.22 3.91 -6.61
C ASN A 91 -12.31 5.07 -7.03
N TYR A 92 -11.20 4.78 -7.72
CA TYR A 92 -10.17 5.73 -8.09
C TYR A 92 -10.09 5.92 -9.60
N LYS A 93 -9.56 7.08 -10.01
CA LYS A 93 -9.16 7.37 -11.38
C LYS A 93 -7.78 8.02 -11.39
N THR A 94 -7.03 7.79 -12.45
CA THR A 94 -5.74 8.45 -12.65
C THR A 94 -5.96 9.89 -13.10
N THR A 95 -5.16 10.79 -12.55
CA THR A 95 -5.05 12.17 -13.01
C THR A 95 -3.93 12.27 -14.05
N PRO A 96 -3.91 13.31 -14.90
CA PRO A 96 -2.82 13.53 -15.85
C PRO A 96 -1.43 13.65 -15.19
N SER A 97 -1.36 13.98 -13.90
CA SER A 97 -0.13 14.06 -13.13
C SER A 97 0.32 12.73 -12.53
N GLY A 98 -0.36 11.61 -12.83
CA GLY A 98 -0.03 10.27 -12.30
C GLY A 98 -0.54 9.99 -10.88
N ASN A 99 -1.33 10.90 -10.28
CA ASN A 99 -1.93 10.68 -8.96
C ASN A 99 -3.32 10.04 -9.10
N LEU A 100 -3.70 9.22 -8.13
CA LEU A 100 -5.06 8.72 -7.97
C LEU A 100 -5.93 9.74 -7.24
N ARG A 101 -7.11 9.98 -7.81
CA ARG A 101 -8.19 10.76 -7.16
C ARG A 101 -9.44 9.92 -7.07
N ARG A 102 -10.20 10.08 -5.98
CA ARG A 102 -11.46 9.36 -5.83
C ARG A 102 -12.46 9.84 -6.90
N LYS A 103 -13.24 8.92 -7.47
CA LYS A 103 -14.21 9.25 -8.53
C LYS A 103 -15.29 10.23 -8.06
N GLU A 104 -15.66 10.17 -6.78
CA GLU A 104 -16.66 11.05 -6.16
C GLU A 104 -16.16 12.49 -5.94
N GLU A 105 -14.84 12.72 -5.96
CA GLU A 105 -14.22 14.03 -5.83
C GLU A 105 -14.03 14.72 -7.21
N SER A 106 -14.90 14.40 -8.18
CA SER A 106 -14.74 14.75 -9.58
C SER A 106 -15.85 15.57 -10.18
#